data_AF-D3JBV7-F1
#
_entry.id   AF-D3JBV7-F1
#
_cell.length_a   1.000
_cell.length_b   1.000
_cell.length_c   1.000
_cell.angle_alpha   90.00
_cell.angle_beta   90.00
_cell.angle_gamma   90.00
#
_symmetry.space_group_name_H-M   'P 1'
#
loop_
_entity.id
_entity.type
_entity.pdbx_description
1 polymer ?
#
loop_
_entity_poly.entity_id
_entity_poly.type
_entity_poly.pdbx_seq_one_letter_code
_entity_poly.pdbx_strand_id
1 'polypeptide(L)'
;YANDQASGKIQGYGSKLANNASGQLEWEDYFFHCVYPEDKRDLSIWPQTPADYIVATSEYAKELRGLATKIMTILSLGLGLE
;
A
#
# COMPACT_ATOMS: atom_id res chain seq x y z
N TYR A 1 10.33 -1.27 11.72
CA TYR A 1 8.88 -1.39 11.51
C TYR A 1 8.16 -0.07 11.65
N ALA A 2 8.32 0.70 12.74
CA ALA A 2 7.65 2.00 12.84
C ALA A 2 8.09 2.94 11.71
N ASN A 3 7.13 3.67 11.13
CA ASN A 3 7.38 4.73 10.18
C ASN A 3 7.90 6.00 10.88
N ASP A 4 8.49 6.89 10.10
CA ASP A 4 8.87 8.23 10.53
C ASP A 4 8.59 9.21 9.40
N GLN A 5 7.39 9.78 9.42
CA GLN A 5 6.93 10.71 8.39
C GLN A 5 7.79 11.98 8.34
N ALA A 6 8.35 12.43 9.48
CA ALA A 6 9.15 13.65 9.53
C ALA A 6 10.51 13.49 8.83
N SER A 7 11.08 12.29 8.81
CA SER A 7 12.30 11.97 8.04
C SER A 7 12.03 11.40 6.64
N GLY A 8 10.77 11.37 6.20
CA GLY A 8 10.37 10.84 4.89
C GLY A 8 10.28 9.30 4.81
N LYS A 9 10.46 8.60 5.94
CA LYS A 9 10.28 7.14 6.04
C LYS A 9 8.80 6.82 6.23
N ILE A 10 8.00 6.99 5.18
CA ILE A 10 6.54 6.86 5.24
C ILE A 10 6.04 5.42 5.39
N GLN A 11 6.82 4.43 4.96
CA GLN A 11 6.46 3.02 5.04
C GLN A 11 6.74 2.44 6.42
N GLY A 12 5.89 1.53 6.87
CA GLY A 12 5.95 0.88 8.17
C GLY A 12 4.65 0.96 8.97
N TYR A 13 4.76 0.55 10.23
CA TYR A 13 3.72 0.68 11.26
C TYR A 13 3.54 2.14 11.67
N GLY A 14 2.30 2.60 11.78
CA GLY A 14 1.99 3.95 12.24
C GLY A 14 0.55 4.07 12.75
N SER A 15 0.25 5.23 13.35
CA SER A 15 -1.06 5.52 13.97
C SER A 15 -1.65 6.86 13.52
N LYS A 16 -0.84 7.70 12.86
CA LYS A 16 -1.26 9.02 12.39
C LYS A 16 -1.36 9.04 10.87
N LEU A 17 -2.57 8.93 10.35
CA LEU A 17 -2.85 9.03 8.90
C LEU A 17 -3.30 10.45 8.51
N ALA A 18 -4.10 11.10 9.36
CA ALA A 18 -4.64 12.43 9.10
C ALA A 18 -3.69 13.57 9.54
N ASN A 19 -3.60 14.59 8.70
CA ASN A 19 -3.02 15.88 9.04
C ASN A 19 -4.06 16.99 8.74
N ASN A 20 -5.15 17.00 9.51
CA ASN A 20 -6.19 18.02 9.40
C ASN A 20 -5.87 19.23 10.32
N ALA A 21 -6.40 20.40 9.97
CA ALA A 21 -6.18 21.64 10.73
C ALA A 21 -6.76 21.60 12.15
N SER A 22 -7.72 20.71 12.42
CA SER A 22 -8.32 20.52 13.75
C SER A 22 -7.47 19.69 14.70
N GLY A 23 -6.40 19.04 14.21
CA GLY A 23 -5.58 18.14 15.01
C GLY A 23 -6.30 16.85 15.43
N GLN A 24 -7.43 16.55 14.79
CA GLN A 24 -8.21 15.34 15.08
C GLN A 24 -7.49 14.12 14.53
N LEU A 25 -7.35 13.11 15.39
CA LEU A 25 -6.80 11.81 15.04
C LEU A 25 -7.92 10.83 14.73
N GLU A 26 -7.63 9.91 13.82
CA GLU A 26 -8.47 8.75 13.55
C GLU A 26 -8.19 7.66 14.59
N TRP A 27 -9.20 6.85 14.89
CA TRP A 27 -9.05 5.72 15.81
C TRP A 27 -8.62 4.47 15.04
N GLU A 28 -7.37 4.47 14.59
CA GLU A 28 -6.79 3.36 13.83
C GLU A 28 -5.28 3.28 14.02
N ASP A 29 -4.75 2.07 13.86
CA ASP A 29 -3.35 1.83 13.56
C ASP A 29 -3.26 1.18 12.18
N TYR A 30 -2.12 1.35 11.51
CA TYR A 30 -1.90 0.84 10.17
C TYR A 30 -0.49 0.30 9.97
N PHE A 31 -0.34 -0.50 8.92
CA PHE A 31 0.95 -0.89 8.36
C PHE A 31 0.97 -0.58 6.87
N PHE A 32 1.73 0.45 6.47
CA PHE A 32 1.75 0.95 5.09
C PHE A 32 3.04 0.55 4.38
N HIS A 33 2.95 -0.02 3.18
CA HIS A 33 4.13 -0.31 2.35
C HIS A 33 3.77 -0.47 0.87
N CYS A 34 4.76 -0.25 0.00
CA CYS A 34 4.62 -0.43 -1.44
C CYS A 34 4.70 -1.92 -1.78
N VAL A 35 3.63 -2.44 -2.42
CA VAL A 35 3.52 -3.86 -2.80
C VAL A 35 3.78 -4.14 -4.28
N TYR A 36 3.77 -3.11 -5.15
CA TYR A 36 3.97 -3.25 -6.60
C TYR A 36 4.44 -1.92 -7.22
N PRO A 37 5.27 -1.92 -8.28
CA PRO A 37 5.93 -3.08 -8.90
C PRO A 37 7.00 -3.68 -7.98
N GLU A 38 7.38 -4.91 -8.29
CA GLU A 38 8.22 -5.75 -7.43
C GLU A 38 9.59 -5.15 -7.09
N ASP A 39 10.15 -4.38 -8.02
CA ASP A 39 11.44 -3.69 -7.95
C ASP A 39 11.41 -2.43 -7.08
N LYS A 40 10.22 -1.92 -6.75
CA LYS A 40 10.04 -0.76 -5.86
C LYS A 40 9.71 -1.13 -4.42
N ARG A 41 9.60 -2.42 -4.11
CA ARG A 41 9.35 -2.90 -2.75
C ARG A 41 10.61 -2.75 -1.90
N ASP A 42 10.43 -2.27 -0.68
CA ASP A 42 11.46 -2.37 0.36
C ASP A 42 11.14 -3.58 1.25
N LEU A 43 11.70 -4.75 0.93
CA LEU A 43 11.42 -5.97 1.71
C LEU A 43 12.04 -5.94 3.11
N SER A 44 12.98 -5.03 3.39
CA SER A 44 13.64 -4.94 4.70
C SER A 44 12.70 -4.49 5.81
N ILE A 45 11.60 -3.83 5.45
CA ILE A 45 10.58 -3.35 6.39
C ILE A 45 9.35 -4.26 6.45
N TRP A 46 9.20 -5.23 5.54
CA TRP A 46 8.02 -6.11 5.51
C TRP A 46 8.00 -7.03 6.75
N PRO A 47 6.82 -7.31 7.33
CA PRO A 47 6.66 -8.25 8.43
C PRO A 47 7.27 -9.62 8.10
N GLN A 48 8.08 -10.12 9.02
CA GLN A 48 8.62 -11.50 8.99
C GLN A 48 7.70 -12.50 9.71
N THR A 49 6.70 -11.99 10.43
CA THR A 49 5.69 -12.79 11.14
C THR A 49 4.30 -12.29 10.77
N PRO A 50 3.39 -13.16 10.29
CA PRO A 50 3.61 -14.59 10.04
C PRO A 50 4.59 -14.83 8.86
N ALA A 51 5.23 -16.00 8.82
CA ALA A 51 6.34 -16.30 7.90
C ALA A 51 5.93 -16.27 6.42
N ASP A 52 4.64 -16.41 6.13
CA ASP A 52 4.03 -16.39 4.81
C ASP A 52 3.60 -14.99 4.35
N TYR A 53 3.76 -13.94 5.17
CA TYR A 53 3.29 -12.59 4.87
C TYR A 53 3.77 -12.08 3.51
N ILE A 54 5.07 -12.21 3.23
CA ILE A 54 5.69 -11.73 1.98
C ILE A 54 5.13 -12.49 0.79
N VAL A 55 5.02 -13.81 0.89
CA VAL A 55 4.51 -14.68 -0.19
C VAL A 55 3.05 -14.36 -0.49
N ALA A 56 2.20 -14.34 0.54
CA ALA A 56 0.77 -14.08 0.39
C ALA A 56 0.50 -12.68 -0.16
N THR A 57 1.18 -11.66 0.38
CA THR A 57 0.98 -10.26 -0.04
C THR A 57 1.51 -10.01 -1.44
N SER A 58 2.62 -10.66 -1.83
CA SER A 58 3.16 -10.54 -3.19
C SER A 58 2.22 -11.13 -4.24
N GLU A 59 1.66 -12.31 -3.99
CA GLU A 59 0.70 -12.94 -4.91
C GLU A 59 -0.60 -12.11 -4.99
N TYR A 60 -1.10 -11.65 -3.85
CA TYR A 60 -2.27 -10.78 -3.81
C TYR A 60 -2.07 -9.48 -4.61
N ALA A 61 -0.91 -8.84 -4.49
CA ALA A 61 -0.59 -7.62 -5.23
C ALA A 61 -0.56 -7.84 -6.75
N LYS A 62 -0.06 -8.99 -7.19
CA LYS A 62 -0.04 -9.39 -8.61
C LYS A 62 -1.47 -9.59 -9.15
N GLU A 63 -2.32 -10.30 -8.41
CA GLU A 63 -3.73 -10.48 -8.78
C GLU A 63 -4.49 -9.15 -8.81
N LEU A 64 -4.29 -8.28 -7.80
CA LEU A 64 -4.85 -6.93 -7.79
C LEU A 64 -4.39 -6.09 -8.98
N ARG A 65 -3.12 -6.18 -9.39
CA ARG A 65 -2.63 -5.45 -10.56
C ARG A 65 -3.32 -5.91 -11.84
N GLY A 66 -3.55 -7.21 -12.00
CA GLY A 66 -4.31 -7.79 -13.10
C GLY A 66 -5.76 -7.30 -13.11
N LEU A 67 -6.42 -7.33 -11.95
CA LEU A 67 -7.79 -6.82 -11.79
C LEU A 67 -7.88 -5.32 -12.11
N ALA A 68 -7.01 -4.50 -11.53
CA ALA A 68 -6.98 -3.06 -11.76
C ALA A 68 -6.78 -2.74 -13.25
N THR A 69 -5.93 -3.50 -13.95
CA THR A 69 -5.76 -3.36 -15.40
C THR A 69 -7.07 -3.59 -16.15
N LYS A 70 -7.80 -4.68 -15.84
CA LYS A 70 -9.09 -4.98 -16.47
C LYS A 70 -10.12 -3.88 -16.19
N ILE A 71 -10.22 -3.42 -14.94
CA ILE A 71 -11.14 -2.35 -14.55
C ILE A 71 -10.83 -1.07 -15.33
N MET A 72 -9.56 -0.67 -15.36
CA MET A 72 -9.15 0.53 -16.09
C MET A 72 -9.43 0.42 -17.60
N THR A 73 -9.19 -0.74 -18.22
CA THR A 73 -9.56 -0.98 -19.62
C THR A 73 -11.06 -0.82 -19.86
N ILE A 74 -11.91 -1.41 -18.99
CA ILE A 74 -13.37 -1.29 -19.13
C ILE A 74 -13.81 0.17 -18.97
N LEU A 75 -13.23 0.89 -18.00
CA LEU A 75 -13.52 2.31 -17.79
C LEU A 75 -13.09 3.17 -18.99
N SER A 76 -11.90 2.92 -19.56
CA SER A 76 -11.46 3.59 -20.79
C SER A 76 -12.44 3.37 -21.93
N LEU A 77 -12.82 2.12 -22.20
CA LEU A 77 -13.80 1.78 -23.23
C LEU A 77 -15.15 2.49 -23.01
N GLY A 78 -15.63 2.51 -21.76
CA GLY A 78 -16.87 3.20 -21.39
C GLY A 78 -16.83 4.72 -21.62
N LEU A 79 -15.63 5.31 -21.60
CA LEU A 79 -15.38 6.72 -21.90
C LEU A 79 -15.02 6.98 -23.37
N GLY A 80 -14.99 5.96 -24.22
CA GLY A 80 -14.58 6.08 -25.63
C GLY A 80 -13.08 6.33 -25.79
N LEU A 81 -12.26 5.94 -24.82
CA LEU A 81 -10.80 5.97 -24.86
C LEU A 81 -10.26 4.60 -25.27
N GLU A 82 -8.99 4.56 -25.71
CA GLU A 82 -8.22 3.33 -25.90
C GLU A 82 -7.76 2.72 -24.56
#